data_AF-A0A399ZF18-F1
#
_entry.id   AF-A0A399ZF18-F1
#
_cell.length_a   1.000
_cell.length_b   1.000
_cell.length_c   1.000
_cell.angle_alpha   90.00
_cell.angle_beta   90.00
_cell.angle_gamma   90.00
#
_symmetry.space_group_name_H-M   'P 1'
#
loop_
_entity.id
_entity.type
_entity.pdbx_description
1 polymer ?
#
loop_
_entity_poly.entity_id
_entity_poly.type
_entity_poly.pdbx_seq_one_letter_code
_entity_poly.pdbx_strand_id
1 'polypeptide(L)'
;MTRVPAAADANTNIVTARRERVPICSMRQNVEPISHRSNFQVKAITHEAEWNSALLSIPYAHILQAWAWGEIKARHGWTPTRLVFLENGAPVAAAQILRRPLPRTPYGVLYVPKGPALAFENTELFARVLAELERRARAQRAIFIKLDPDVRAHSAAANVLTQRAWRVSDEQIQFHNTVTLDLTRSESEILAAMKPKWRYNIRLAEKKGVRVETGDASAWRLFYDLYAETGARDGFIIRSFEYYRDVWTTLAAAVFLRRVAQRAPRLDAESFIAMARAALGKRTGLRRIRFLGRAR
;
A
#
# COMPACT_ATOMS: atom_id res chain seq x y z
N MET A 1 -35.04 -11.95 27.98
CA MET A 1 -34.84 -13.05 27.02
C MET A 1 -35.44 -12.66 25.69
N THR A 2 -34.60 -12.25 24.74
CA THR A 2 -34.77 -12.52 23.29
C THR A 2 -33.49 -12.05 22.59
N ARG A 3 -32.63 -13.02 22.24
CA ARG A 3 -31.46 -12.85 21.39
C ARG A 3 -31.93 -12.65 19.95
N VAL A 4 -31.42 -11.63 19.28
CA VAL A 4 -31.47 -11.50 17.81
C VAL A 4 -30.14 -12.04 17.27
N PRO A 5 -30.14 -12.94 16.27
CA PRO A 5 -28.93 -13.66 15.86
C PRO A 5 -28.01 -12.79 15.01
N ALA A 6 -26.71 -13.06 15.16
CA ALA A 6 -25.65 -12.55 14.32
C ALA A 6 -25.69 -13.26 12.96
N ALA A 7 -25.78 -12.48 11.87
CA ALA A 7 -25.44 -12.95 10.53
C ALA A 7 -23.98 -12.61 10.27
N ALA A 8 -23.14 -13.65 10.30
CA ALA A 8 -21.74 -13.60 9.92
C ALA A 8 -21.64 -14.01 8.46
N ASP A 9 -21.45 -13.06 7.55
CA ASP A 9 -21.06 -13.35 6.18
C ASP A 9 -19.57 -13.11 6.03
N ALA A 10 -18.83 -14.20 6.26
CA ALA A 10 -17.45 -14.36 5.82
C ALA A 10 -17.46 -14.55 4.30
N ASN A 11 -16.61 -13.84 3.56
CA ASN A 11 -16.07 -14.34 2.28
C ASN A 11 -14.81 -13.55 1.83
N THR A 12 -13.71 -14.11 2.32
CA THR A 12 -12.31 -14.21 1.85
C THR A 12 -12.09 -14.02 0.35
N ASN A 13 -10.95 -13.43 -0.11
CA ASN A 13 -10.02 -14.05 -1.09
C ASN A 13 -8.72 -13.22 -1.45
N ILE A 14 -7.49 -13.74 -1.21
CA ILE A 14 -6.13 -13.28 -1.67
C ILE A 14 -5.28 -14.48 -2.11
N VAL A 15 -4.43 -14.41 -3.14
CA VAL A 15 -4.15 -15.58 -3.98
C VAL A 15 -2.61 -15.98 -3.99
N THR A 16 -2.22 -17.27 -3.97
CA THR A 16 -0.88 -17.94 -3.89
C THR A 16 -0.81 -19.22 -4.76
N ALA A 17 0.15 -19.34 -5.66
CA ALA A 17 0.23 -20.51 -6.55
C ALA A 17 1.17 -21.60 -6.00
N ARG A 18 0.75 -22.88 -6.01
CA ARG A 18 1.61 -24.06 -5.75
C ARG A 18 1.56 -25.02 -6.94
N ARG A 19 2.70 -25.67 -7.19
CA ARG A 19 2.97 -26.64 -8.27
C ARG A 19 1.98 -27.81 -8.29
N GLU A 20 1.38 -28.05 -9.44
CA GLU A 20 0.94 -29.36 -9.92
C GLU A 20 1.11 -29.44 -11.44
N ARG A 21 1.51 -30.61 -11.96
CA ARG A 21 1.69 -30.89 -13.40
C ARG A 21 0.37 -31.39 -13.98
N VAL A 22 -0.05 -30.85 -15.12
CA VAL A 22 -1.20 -31.34 -15.90
C VAL A 22 -0.74 -31.63 -17.34
N PRO A 23 -1.16 -32.76 -17.96
CA PRO A 23 -0.76 -33.12 -19.31
C PRO A 23 -1.49 -32.32 -20.40
N ILE A 24 -0.85 -32.19 -21.55
CA ILE A 24 -1.25 -31.41 -22.72
C ILE A 24 -2.25 -32.23 -23.55
N CYS A 25 -3.45 -31.70 -23.80
CA CYS A 25 -4.39 -32.22 -24.80
C CYS A 25 -4.57 -31.19 -25.92
N SER A 26 -4.21 -31.57 -27.14
CA SER A 26 -4.29 -30.74 -28.33
C SER A 26 -5.69 -30.77 -28.94
N MET A 27 -6.28 -29.60 -29.17
CA MET A 27 -7.29 -29.44 -30.21
C MET A 27 -6.92 -28.23 -31.06
N ARG A 28 -6.68 -28.48 -32.34
CA ARG A 28 -6.46 -27.47 -33.38
C ARG A 28 -7.80 -26.83 -33.71
N GLN A 29 -7.88 -25.52 -33.63
CA GLN A 29 -8.84 -24.73 -34.40
C GLN A 29 -8.07 -23.62 -35.11
N ASN A 30 -8.13 -23.65 -36.44
CA ASN A 30 -7.62 -22.61 -37.32
C ASN A 30 -8.50 -21.37 -37.16
N VAL A 31 -7.92 -20.32 -36.60
CA VAL A 31 -8.40 -18.94 -36.75
C VAL A 31 -7.23 -18.16 -37.29
N GLU A 32 -7.35 -17.63 -38.52
CA GLU A 32 -6.32 -16.78 -39.11
C GLU A 32 -6.15 -15.50 -38.28
N PRO A 33 -4.93 -15.14 -37.85
CA PRO A 33 -4.74 -13.93 -37.07
C PRO A 33 -4.36 -12.75 -37.98
N ILE A 34 -5.22 -11.74 -38.05
CA ILE A 34 -4.79 -10.38 -38.38
C ILE A 34 -4.00 -9.88 -37.16
N SER A 35 -2.72 -10.25 -37.06
CA SER A 35 -1.87 -9.90 -35.94
C SER A 35 -1.22 -8.54 -36.18
N HIS A 36 -1.86 -7.45 -35.75
CA HIS A 36 -1.08 -6.34 -35.22
C HIS A 36 -0.46 -6.83 -33.91
N ARG A 37 0.71 -7.50 -33.98
CA ARG A 37 1.44 -7.91 -32.77
C ARG A 37 1.84 -6.63 -32.04
N SER A 38 1.11 -6.28 -30.98
CA SER A 38 1.54 -5.22 -30.08
C SER A 38 2.93 -5.57 -29.53
N ASN A 39 3.85 -4.62 -29.64
CA ASN A 39 5.22 -4.82 -29.20
C ASN A 39 5.27 -4.73 -27.67
N PHE A 40 5.12 -5.87 -27.01
CA PHE A 40 5.11 -5.96 -25.55
C PHE A 40 6.48 -6.29 -25.00
N GLN A 41 6.95 -5.47 -24.07
CA GLN A 41 8.29 -5.59 -23.50
C GLN A 41 8.24 -5.46 -21.99
N VAL A 42 9.17 -6.15 -21.31
CA VAL A 42 9.35 -6.03 -19.86
C VAL A 42 10.72 -5.45 -19.60
N LYS A 43 10.77 -4.24 -19.04
CA LYS A 43 12.01 -3.53 -18.73
C LYS A 43 12.25 -3.49 -17.23
N ALA A 44 13.45 -3.89 -16.79
CA ALA A 44 13.89 -3.67 -15.42
C ALA A 44 14.37 -2.23 -15.27
N ILE A 45 13.89 -1.53 -14.24
CA ILE A 45 14.21 -0.13 -14.00
C ILE A 45 15.14 0.00 -12.79
N THR A 46 16.25 0.70 -12.98
CA THR A 46 17.28 0.92 -11.96
C THR A 46 17.43 2.40 -11.55
N HIS A 47 16.65 3.29 -12.17
CA HIS A 47 16.69 4.73 -11.88
C HIS A 47 15.35 5.19 -11.29
N GLU A 48 15.42 5.97 -10.21
CA GLU A 48 14.24 6.42 -9.46
C GLU A 48 13.29 7.28 -10.31
N ALA A 49 13.83 8.26 -11.03
CA ALA A 49 13.02 9.18 -11.82
C ALA A 49 12.21 8.45 -12.92
N GLU A 50 12.85 7.49 -13.59
CA GLU A 50 12.20 6.65 -14.62
C GLU A 50 11.09 5.78 -14.01
N TRP A 51 11.36 5.13 -12.87
CA TRP A 51 10.38 4.30 -12.18
C TRP A 51 9.16 5.10 -11.73
N ASN A 52 9.39 6.22 -11.04
CA ASN A 52 8.32 7.03 -10.50
C ASN A 52 7.48 7.61 -11.65
N SER A 53 8.11 8.12 -12.71
CA SER A 53 7.40 8.63 -13.90
C SER A 53 6.49 7.56 -14.51
N ALA A 54 7.01 6.36 -14.76
CA ALA A 54 6.22 5.26 -15.33
C ALA A 54 5.11 4.78 -14.39
N LEU A 55 5.38 4.63 -13.09
CA LEU A 55 4.38 4.22 -12.12
C LEU A 55 3.20 5.21 -12.07
N LEU A 56 3.50 6.50 -12.15
CA LEU A 56 2.51 7.57 -12.02
C LEU A 56 1.69 7.81 -13.29
N SER A 57 2.13 7.30 -14.45
CA SER A 57 1.33 7.31 -15.68
C SER A 57 0.34 6.14 -15.75
N ILE A 58 0.43 5.17 -14.83
CA ILE A 58 -0.39 3.96 -14.81
C ILE A 58 -1.51 4.14 -13.77
N PRO A 59 -2.77 3.75 -14.08
CA PRO A 59 -3.85 3.78 -13.10
C PRO A 59 -3.57 2.82 -11.95
N TYR A 60 -4.19 3.08 -10.80
CA TYR A 60 -4.04 2.26 -9.59
C TYR A 60 -2.59 2.18 -9.05
N ALA A 61 -1.78 3.22 -9.30
CA ALA A 61 -0.49 3.38 -8.66
C ALA A 61 -0.64 3.46 -7.12
N HIS A 62 0.19 2.71 -6.40
CA HIS A 62 0.14 2.65 -4.94
C HIS A 62 1.47 3.06 -4.30
N ILE A 63 1.43 3.73 -3.14
CA ILE A 63 2.64 4.18 -2.42
C ILE A 63 3.59 3.04 -2.06
N LEU A 64 3.06 1.84 -1.81
CA LEU A 64 3.86 0.63 -1.55
C LEU A 64 4.58 0.09 -2.79
N GLN A 65 4.21 0.55 -3.99
CA GLN A 65 4.93 0.28 -5.24
C GLN A 65 5.94 1.40 -5.57
N ALA A 66 5.99 2.51 -4.80
CA ALA A 66 6.91 3.61 -5.05
C ALA A 66 8.38 3.22 -4.81
N TRP A 67 9.30 3.93 -5.48
CA TRP A 67 10.75 3.69 -5.33
C TRP A 67 11.18 3.75 -3.86
N ALA A 68 10.80 4.83 -3.18
CA ALA A 68 11.08 5.09 -1.76
C ALA A 68 10.66 3.93 -0.85
N TRP A 69 9.53 3.27 -1.13
CA TRP A 69 9.10 2.11 -0.35
C TRP A 69 10.06 0.93 -0.53
N GLY A 70 10.52 0.67 -1.75
CA GLY A 70 11.54 -0.35 -2.01
C GLY A 70 12.83 -0.10 -1.25
N GLU A 71 13.27 1.18 -1.17
CA GLU A 71 14.48 1.57 -0.42
C GLU A 71 14.33 1.39 1.09
N ILE A 72 13.16 1.75 1.66
CA ILE A 72 12.83 1.44 3.05
C ILE A 72 12.95 -0.06 3.26
N LYS A 73 12.26 -0.86 2.45
CA LYS A 73 12.25 -2.33 2.61
C LYS A 73 13.65 -2.93 2.42
N ALA A 74 14.49 -2.36 1.57
CA ALA A 74 15.87 -2.79 1.36
C ALA A 74 16.69 -2.75 2.65
N ARG A 75 16.60 -1.64 3.40
CA ARG A 75 17.25 -1.49 4.71
C ARG A 75 16.74 -2.47 5.77
N HIS A 76 15.54 -3.04 5.57
CA HIS A 76 14.91 -4.03 6.44
C HIS A 76 14.95 -5.46 5.88
N GLY A 77 16.00 -5.78 5.11
CA GLY A 77 16.32 -7.15 4.69
C GLY A 77 15.55 -7.67 3.47
N TRP A 78 14.97 -6.76 2.67
CA TRP A 78 14.38 -7.09 1.38
C TRP A 78 15.31 -6.68 0.23
N THR A 79 15.05 -7.17 -0.97
CA THR A 79 15.74 -6.72 -2.19
C THR A 79 14.66 -6.33 -3.20
N PRO A 80 14.51 -5.03 -3.54
CA PRO A 80 13.54 -4.60 -4.52
C PRO A 80 14.01 -4.94 -5.95
N THR A 81 13.07 -5.32 -6.81
CA THR A 81 13.22 -5.41 -8.26
C THR A 81 12.02 -4.73 -8.89
N ARG A 82 12.27 -3.82 -9.83
CA ARG A 82 11.25 -2.93 -10.38
C ARG A 82 11.09 -3.19 -11.87
N LEU A 83 9.88 -3.51 -12.29
CA LEU A 83 9.56 -3.89 -13.67
C LEU A 83 8.49 -2.99 -14.23
N VAL A 84 8.75 -2.43 -15.41
CA VAL A 84 7.75 -1.73 -16.22
C VAL A 84 7.43 -2.61 -17.43
N PHE A 85 6.14 -2.79 -17.67
CA PHE A 85 5.60 -3.47 -18.83
C PHE A 85 5.21 -2.40 -19.83
N LEU A 86 5.77 -2.50 -21.04
CA LEU A 86 5.58 -1.54 -22.12
C LEU A 86 4.76 -2.19 -23.22
N GLU A 87 3.81 -1.47 -23.78
CA GLU A 87 3.12 -1.84 -25.01
C GLU A 87 3.29 -0.70 -26.02
N ASN A 88 3.88 -1.02 -27.18
CA ASN A 88 4.22 -0.02 -28.20
C ASN A 88 5.07 1.14 -27.65
N GLY A 89 5.94 0.85 -26.67
CA GLY A 89 6.83 1.82 -26.02
C GLY A 89 6.21 2.60 -24.85
N ALA A 90 4.91 2.48 -24.60
CA ALA A 90 4.22 3.17 -23.51
C ALA A 90 4.08 2.27 -22.26
N PRO A 91 4.30 2.78 -21.03
CA PRO A 91 4.04 2.03 -19.80
C PRO A 91 2.56 1.66 -19.65
N VAL A 92 2.26 0.37 -19.55
CA VAL A 92 0.90 -0.16 -19.35
C VAL A 92 0.73 -0.89 -18.01
N ALA A 93 1.82 -1.37 -17.41
CA ALA A 93 1.81 -1.93 -16.06
C ALA A 93 3.16 -1.74 -15.37
N ALA A 94 3.17 -1.79 -14.03
CA ALA A 94 4.38 -1.73 -13.22
C ALA A 94 4.29 -2.67 -12.02
N ALA A 95 5.41 -3.29 -11.65
CA ALA A 95 5.51 -4.15 -10.46
C ALA A 95 6.86 -3.97 -9.74
N GLN A 96 6.81 -3.49 -8.50
CA GLN A 96 7.89 -3.56 -7.53
C GLN A 96 7.76 -4.86 -6.74
N ILE A 97 8.69 -5.77 -6.99
CA ILE A 97 8.81 -7.07 -6.36
C ILE A 97 9.84 -6.96 -5.24
N LEU A 98 9.45 -7.31 -4.02
CA LEU A 98 10.33 -7.38 -2.86
C LEU A 98 10.69 -8.84 -2.61
N ARG A 99 11.99 -9.17 -2.70
CA ARG A 99 12.51 -10.50 -2.35
C ARG A 99 13.05 -10.52 -0.93
N ARG A 100 12.75 -11.57 -0.16
CA ARG A 100 13.44 -11.86 1.10
C ARG A 100 14.04 -13.27 1.06
N PRO A 101 15.36 -13.43 1.21
CA PRO A 101 16.00 -14.73 1.21
C PRO A 101 15.66 -15.50 2.50
N LEU A 102 15.61 -16.84 2.40
CA LEU A 102 15.53 -17.72 3.56
C LEU A 102 16.95 -18.04 4.05
N PRO A 103 17.27 -17.82 5.34
CA PRO A 103 18.61 -18.06 5.86
C PRO A 103 19.13 -19.47 5.54
N ARG A 104 20.40 -19.56 5.10
CA ARG A 104 21.10 -20.82 4.82
C ARG A 104 20.50 -21.69 3.71
N THR A 105 19.69 -21.12 2.80
CA THR A 105 19.14 -21.85 1.65
C THR A 105 19.22 -20.99 0.37
N PRO A 106 19.15 -21.59 -0.84
CA PRO A 106 19.07 -20.82 -2.08
C PRO A 106 17.65 -20.26 -2.34
N TYR A 107 16.69 -20.51 -1.46
CA TYR A 107 15.28 -20.14 -1.64
C TYR A 107 14.97 -18.77 -1.03
N GLY A 108 13.82 -18.21 -1.39
CA GLY A 108 13.30 -16.97 -0.81
C GLY A 108 11.80 -16.82 -0.99
N VAL A 109 11.25 -15.72 -0.51
CA VAL A 109 9.86 -15.32 -0.74
C VAL A 109 9.82 -14.05 -1.58
N LEU A 110 8.83 -13.92 -2.45
CA LEU A 110 8.56 -12.70 -3.20
C LEU A 110 7.24 -12.08 -2.74
N TYR A 111 7.22 -10.75 -2.69
CA TYR A 111 6.03 -9.98 -2.33
C TYR A 111 5.89 -8.76 -3.23
N VAL A 112 4.69 -8.54 -3.77
CA VAL A 112 4.35 -7.38 -4.62
C VAL A 112 3.28 -6.56 -3.90
N PRO A 113 3.66 -5.67 -2.95
CA PRO A 113 2.71 -4.99 -2.07
C PRO A 113 1.82 -4.01 -2.83
N LYS A 114 0.50 -4.19 -2.75
CA LYS A 114 -0.56 -3.43 -3.44
C LYS A 114 -0.35 -3.34 -4.95
N GLY A 115 0.39 -4.29 -5.51
CA GLY A 115 0.66 -4.37 -6.94
C GLY A 115 0.23 -5.71 -7.53
N PRO A 116 0.45 -5.90 -8.84
CA PRO A 116 0.98 -4.92 -9.80
C PRO A 116 0.05 -3.71 -10.00
N ALA A 117 0.58 -2.58 -10.46
CA ALA A 117 -0.20 -1.43 -10.91
C ALA A 117 -0.52 -1.60 -12.40
N LEU A 118 -1.80 -1.60 -12.76
CA LEU A 118 -2.32 -1.63 -14.13
C LEU A 118 -3.84 -1.37 -14.11
N ALA A 119 -4.43 -1.10 -15.29
CA ALA A 119 -5.87 -1.09 -15.46
C ALA A 119 -6.42 -2.53 -15.38
N PHE A 120 -6.98 -2.93 -14.23
CA PHE A 120 -7.47 -4.29 -13.98
C PHE A 120 -8.65 -4.70 -14.87
N GLU A 121 -9.31 -3.74 -15.53
CA GLU A 121 -10.32 -3.97 -16.55
C GLU A 121 -9.73 -4.69 -17.77
N ASN A 122 -8.44 -4.50 -18.05
CA ASN A 122 -7.71 -5.23 -19.08
C ASN A 122 -7.19 -6.56 -18.51
N THR A 123 -8.06 -7.57 -18.50
CA THR A 123 -7.76 -8.91 -17.96
C THR A 123 -6.66 -9.64 -18.71
N GLU A 124 -6.51 -9.41 -20.02
CA GLU A 124 -5.43 -9.98 -20.82
C GLU A 124 -4.08 -9.42 -20.39
N LEU A 125 -3.96 -8.10 -20.24
CA LEU A 125 -2.76 -7.48 -19.69
C LEU A 125 -2.45 -8.01 -18.29
N PHE A 126 -3.48 -8.15 -17.44
CA PHE A 126 -3.28 -8.71 -16.10
C PHE A 126 -2.73 -10.14 -16.14
N ALA A 127 -3.29 -11.00 -17.01
CA ALA A 127 -2.82 -12.37 -17.20
C ALA A 127 -1.36 -12.42 -17.66
N ARG A 128 -0.95 -11.53 -18.58
CA ARG A 128 0.44 -11.41 -19.07
C ARG A 128 1.40 -10.96 -17.97
N VAL A 129 0.99 -9.98 -17.15
CA VAL A 129 1.78 -9.51 -16.00
C VAL A 129 1.96 -10.63 -14.98
N LEU A 130 0.88 -11.35 -14.63
CA LEU A 130 0.95 -12.50 -13.71
C LEU A 130 1.88 -13.60 -14.25
N ALA A 131 1.81 -13.92 -15.54
CA ALA A 131 2.69 -14.90 -16.16
C ALA A 131 4.18 -14.54 -15.99
N GLU A 132 4.55 -13.27 -16.16
CA GLU A 132 5.92 -12.80 -15.96
C GLU A 132 6.34 -12.86 -14.49
N LEU A 133 5.46 -12.47 -13.55
CA LEU A 133 5.70 -12.57 -12.12
C LEU A 133 5.93 -14.03 -11.68
N GLU A 134 5.10 -14.95 -12.17
CA GLU A 134 5.26 -16.39 -11.91
C GLU A 134 6.56 -16.94 -12.52
N ARG A 135 6.92 -16.53 -13.73
CA ARG A 135 8.18 -16.91 -14.38
C ARG A 135 9.39 -16.48 -13.55
N ARG A 136 9.36 -15.24 -13.04
CA ARG A 136 10.41 -14.70 -12.16
C ARG A 136 10.47 -15.40 -10.82
N ALA A 137 9.33 -15.70 -10.21
CA ALA A 137 9.28 -16.48 -8.97
C ALA A 137 10.00 -17.83 -9.13
N ARG A 138 9.76 -18.54 -10.24
CA ARG A 138 10.47 -19.79 -10.56
C ARG A 138 11.96 -19.58 -10.77
N ALA A 139 12.35 -18.58 -11.55
CA ALA A 139 13.76 -18.28 -11.83
C ALA A 139 14.55 -17.89 -10.57
N GLN A 140 13.92 -17.19 -9.63
CA GLN A 140 14.54 -16.75 -8.37
C GLN A 140 14.43 -17.76 -7.23
N ARG A 141 13.98 -19.00 -7.51
CA ARG A 141 13.77 -20.07 -6.52
C ARG A 141 12.89 -19.61 -5.35
N ALA A 142 11.84 -18.86 -5.65
CA ALA A 142 10.89 -18.44 -4.64
C ALA A 142 10.02 -19.62 -4.19
N ILE A 143 9.84 -19.79 -2.87
CA ILE A 143 8.88 -20.79 -2.33
C ILE A 143 7.44 -20.37 -2.59
N PHE A 144 7.18 -19.08 -2.63
CA PHE A 144 5.95 -18.46 -3.08
C PHE A 144 6.20 -17.02 -3.53
N ILE A 145 5.26 -16.51 -4.31
CA ILE A 145 5.08 -15.08 -4.56
C ILE A 145 3.69 -14.69 -4.05
N LYS A 146 3.61 -13.55 -3.36
CA LYS A 146 2.37 -13.00 -2.80
C LYS A 146 2.10 -11.62 -3.38
N LEU A 147 0.83 -11.32 -3.63
CA LEU A 147 0.33 -10.03 -4.08
C LEU A 147 -1.01 -9.74 -3.42
N ASP A 148 -1.34 -8.47 -3.30
CA ASP A 148 -2.51 -7.91 -2.63
C ASP A 148 -3.05 -6.69 -3.41
N PRO A 149 -3.36 -6.85 -4.71
CA PRO A 149 -3.86 -5.78 -5.54
C PRO A 149 -5.25 -5.33 -5.06
N ASP A 150 -5.63 -4.09 -5.33
CA ASP A 150 -6.95 -3.55 -5.01
C ASP A 150 -8.02 -4.03 -6.02
N VAL A 151 -8.07 -5.35 -6.23
CA VAL A 151 -9.05 -6.03 -7.07
C VAL A 151 -10.25 -6.42 -6.23
N ARG A 152 -11.44 -5.99 -6.64
CA ARG A 152 -12.69 -6.37 -5.97
C ARG A 152 -12.96 -7.87 -6.14
N ALA A 153 -13.48 -8.49 -5.09
CA ALA A 153 -14.01 -9.84 -5.16
C ALA A 153 -15.08 -9.95 -6.28
N HIS A 154 -15.15 -11.10 -6.94
CA HIS A 154 -16.09 -11.39 -8.03
C HIS A 154 -15.96 -10.50 -9.28
N SER A 155 -14.87 -9.75 -9.43
CA SER A 155 -14.55 -9.03 -10.66
C SER A 155 -13.94 -9.93 -11.73
N ALA A 156 -13.91 -9.47 -12.99
CA ALA A 156 -13.24 -10.18 -14.07
C ALA A 156 -11.74 -10.40 -13.79
N ALA A 157 -11.07 -9.41 -13.17
CA ALA A 157 -9.69 -9.54 -12.74
C ALA A 157 -9.50 -10.62 -11.64
N ALA A 158 -10.45 -10.76 -10.72
CA ALA A 158 -10.41 -11.84 -9.72
C ALA A 158 -10.47 -13.22 -10.38
N ASN A 159 -11.27 -13.38 -11.44
CA ASN A 159 -11.36 -14.64 -12.19
C ASN A 159 -10.03 -15.03 -12.85
N VAL A 160 -9.24 -14.05 -13.33
CA VAL A 160 -7.90 -14.30 -13.89
C VAL A 160 -6.99 -14.98 -12.86
N LEU A 161 -7.00 -14.53 -11.61
CA LEU A 161 -6.17 -15.11 -10.54
C LEU A 161 -6.55 -16.58 -10.29
N THR A 162 -7.85 -16.86 -10.22
CA THR A 162 -8.39 -18.22 -10.04
C THR A 162 -8.02 -19.14 -11.21
N GLN A 163 -8.21 -18.68 -12.44
CA GLN A 163 -7.87 -19.44 -13.65
C GLN A 163 -6.37 -19.78 -13.73
N ARG A 164 -5.52 -18.91 -13.19
CA ARG A 164 -4.07 -19.11 -13.11
C ARG A 164 -3.62 -19.87 -11.86
N ALA A 165 -4.55 -20.48 -11.13
CA ALA A 165 -4.30 -21.31 -9.95
C ALA A 165 -3.57 -20.59 -8.80
N TRP A 166 -3.73 -19.27 -8.69
CA TRP A 166 -3.39 -18.59 -7.44
C TRP A 166 -4.44 -19.00 -6.37
N ARG A 167 -4.07 -19.02 -5.07
CA ARG A 167 -4.91 -19.42 -3.91
C ARG A 167 -4.91 -18.56 -2.64
N VAL A 168 -6.03 -18.55 -1.95
CA VAL A 168 -6.25 -18.07 -0.58
C VAL A 168 -5.00 -17.93 0.32
N SER A 169 -4.38 -16.78 0.63
CA SER A 169 -3.44 -16.68 1.75
C SER A 169 -4.20 -16.37 3.03
N ASP A 170 -4.06 -17.25 4.02
CA ASP A 170 -4.66 -17.08 5.35
C ASP A 170 -4.03 -15.93 6.15
N GLU A 171 -2.77 -15.59 5.83
CA GLU A 171 -2.07 -14.49 6.46
C GLU A 171 -2.45 -13.15 5.79
N GLN A 172 -3.06 -12.25 6.57
CA GLN A 172 -3.38 -10.91 6.11
C GLN A 172 -2.21 -9.96 6.33
N ILE A 173 -1.50 -9.58 5.26
CA ILE A 173 -0.42 -8.57 5.32
C ILE A 173 -1.02 -7.15 5.21
N GLN A 174 -2.03 -6.97 4.36
CA GLN A 174 -2.76 -5.72 4.18
C GLN A 174 -4.26 -5.94 4.42
N PHE A 175 -4.94 -4.93 4.96
CA PHE A 175 -6.37 -5.00 5.21
C PHE A 175 -7.16 -5.08 3.90
N HIS A 176 -8.19 -5.93 3.87
CA HIS A 176 -9.09 -6.08 2.71
C HIS A 176 -10.09 -4.93 2.60
N ASN A 177 -10.50 -4.39 3.75
CA ASN A 177 -11.57 -3.42 3.84
C ASN A 177 -10.96 -2.05 4.12
N THR A 178 -11.11 -1.16 3.14
CA THR A 178 -10.66 0.23 3.25
C THR A 178 -11.88 1.13 3.18
N VAL A 179 -11.95 2.13 4.07
CA VAL A 179 -12.91 3.22 3.96
C VAL A 179 -12.22 4.38 3.24
N THR A 180 -12.75 4.74 2.07
CA THR A 180 -12.22 5.85 1.27
C THR A 180 -13.12 7.07 1.42
N LEU A 181 -12.51 8.25 1.63
CA LEU A 181 -13.19 9.54 1.63
C LEU A 181 -12.79 10.32 0.39
N ASP A 182 -13.77 10.78 -0.38
CA ASP A 182 -13.54 11.64 -1.54
C ASP A 182 -13.23 13.07 -1.09
N LEU A 183 -11.98 13.49 -1.30
CA LEU A 183 -11.47 14.80 -0.93
C LEU A 183 -11.71 15.88 -2.01
N THR A 184 -12.36 15.54 -3.13
CA THR A 184 -12.78 16.54 -4.14
C THR A 184 -14.02 17.31 -3.70
N ARG A 185 -14.76 16.77 -2.73
CA ARG A 185 -15.94 17.39 -2.11
C ARG A 185 -15.52 18.51 -1.16
N SER A 186 -16.40 19.50 -0.98
CA SER A 186 -16.16 20.55 0.00
C SER A 186 -16.21 20.01 1.43
N GLU A 187 -15.54 20.70 2.36
CA GLU A 187 -15.52 20.32 3.77
C GLU A 187 -16.93 20.25 4.38
N SER A 188 -17.81 21.19 4.01
CA SER A 188 -19.19 21.23 4.48
C SER A 188 -19.99 20.00 4.02
N GLU A 189 -19.79 19.55 2.78
CA GLU A 189 -20.41 18.33 2.25
C GLU A 189 -19.88 17.06 2.92
N ILE A 190 -18.56 17.00 3.16
CA ILE A 190 -17.92 15.90 3.89
C ILE A 190 -18.48 15.82 5.30
N LEU A 191 -18.55 16.94 6.02
CA LEU A 191 -19.11 17.01 7.36
C LEU A 191 -20.59 16.61 7.36
N ALA A 192 -21.40 17.12 6.43
CA ALA A 192 -22.83 16.81 6.34
C ALA A 192 -23.10 15.31 6.15
N ALA A 193 -22.24 14.60 5.41
CA ALA A 193 -22.33 13.16 5.20
C ALA A 193 -21.96 12.31 6.44
N MET A 194 -21.32 12.88 7.47
CA MET A 194 -20.98 12.15 8.70
C MET A 194 -22.21 11.88 9.58
N LYS A 195 -22.15 10.82 10.40
CA LYS A 195 -23.15 10.58 11.46
C LYS A 195 -23.24 11.79 12.41
N PRO A 196 -24.44 12.20 12.87
CA PRO A 196 -24.61 13.38 13.73
C PRO A 196 -23.70 13.41 14.97
N LYS A 197 -23.49 12.25 15.62
CA LYS A 197 -22.59 12.11 16.78
C LYS A 197 -21.14 12.50 16.46
N TRP A 198 -20.67 12.23 15.25
CA TRP A 198 -19.29 12.53 14.85
C TRP A 198 -19.10 14.03 14.64
N ARG A 199 -20.05 14.69 13.95
CA ARG A 199 -20.06 16.15 13.80
C ARG A 199 -20.10 16.87 15.14
N TYR A 200 -20.91 16.37 16.07
CA TYR A 200 -20.96 16.88 17.44
C TYR A 200 -19.60 16.76 18.15
N ASN A 201 -18.94 15.59 18.05
CA ASN A 201 -17.65 15.36 18.70
C ASN A 201 -16.53 16.25 18.14
N ILE A 202 -16.53 16.53 16.84
CA ILE A 202 -15.57 17.46 16.21
C ILE A 202 -15.71 18.85 16.84
N ARG A 203 -16.92 19.42 16.83
CA ARG A 203 -17.20 20.74 17.45
C ARG A 203 -16.90 20.77 18.94
N LEU A 204 -17.16 19.67 19.64
CA LEU A 204 -16.86 19.54 21.06
C LEU A 204 -15.33 19.57 21.32
N ALA A 205 -14.53 18.96 20.44
CA ALA A 205 -13.07 19.01 20.54
C ALA A 205 -12.55 20.43 20.34
N GLU A 206 -13.05 21.14 19.32
CA GLU A 206 -12.72 22.55 19.07
C GLU A 206 -13.11 23.44 20.26
N LYS A 207 -14.32 23.29 20.79
CA LYS A 207 -14.79 24.02 21.99
C LYS A 207 -13.93 23.74 23.22
N LYS A 208 -13.31 22.55 23.30
CA LYS A 208 -12.37 22.17 24.37
C LYS A 208 -10.93 22.64 24.12
N GLY A 209 -10.70 23.44 23.07
CA GLY A 209 -9.39 24.00 22.75
C GLY A 209 -8.42 23.01 22.13
N VAL A 210 -8.90 21.89 21.57
CA VAL A 210 -8.05 20.97 20.81
C VAL A 210 -7.57 21.69 19.54
N ARG A 211 -6.25 21.72 19.35
CA ARG A 211 -5.60 22.27 18.16
C ARG A 211 -4.89 21.16 17.39
N VAL A 212 -4.90 21.29 16.07
CA VAL A 212 -4.12 20.46 15.15
C VAL A 212 -2.99 21.33 14.62
N GLU A 213 -1.77 20.85 14.76
CA GLU A 213 -0.56 21.52 14.32
C GLU A 213 0.21 20.54 13.44
N THR A 214 0.89 21.07 12.45
CA THR A 214 1.82 20.30 11.63
C THR A 214 3.09 20.06 12.44
N GLY A 215 3.61 18.84 12.43
CA GLY A 215 4.75 18.44 13.26
C GLY A 215 6.00 18.18 12.43
N ASP A 216 7.15 18.61 12.95
CA ASP A 216 8.45 18.31 12.38
C ASP A 216 9.07 17.01 12.95
N ALA A 217 10.33 16.75 12.62
CA ALA A 217 11.05 15.58 13.13
C ALA A 217 11.17 15.54 14.66
N SER A 218 11.06 16.68 15.36
CA SER A 218 11.08 16.72 16.83
C SER A 218 9.84 16.09 17.46
N ALA A 219 8.71 16.08 16.74
CA ALA A 219 7.44 15.50 17.20
C ALA A 219 7.36 13.98 17.00
N TRP A 220 8.24 13.38 16.19
CA TRP A 220 8.18 11.96 15.83
C TRP A 220 8.25 11.01 17.03
N ARG A 221 9.08 11.35 18.03
CA ARG A 221 9.19 10.52 19.24
C ARG A 221 7.91 10.52 20.04
N LEU A 222 7.32 11.70 20.26
CA LEU A 222 6.05 11.84 20.95
C LEU A 222 4.94 11.05 20.23
N PHE A 223 4.87 11.14 18.91
CA PHE A 223 3.89 10.39 18.13
C PHE A 223 4.07 8.87 18.26
N TYR A 224 5.31 8.39 18.20
CA TYR A 224 5.61 6.97 18.41
C TYR A 224 5.18 6.50 19.79
N ASP A 225 5.48 7.26 20.84
CA ASP A 225 5.13 6.89 22.22
C ASP A 225 3.59 6.82 22.40
N LEU A 226 2.84 7.75 21.81
CA LEU A 226 1.36 7.71 21.78
C LEU A 226 0.82 6.49 21.02
N TYR A 227 1.46 6.15 19.90
CA TYR A 227 1.10 4.98 19.11
C TYR A 227 1.43 3.67 19.84
N ALA A 228 2.55 3.61 20.56
CA ALA A 228 2.96 2.49 21.40
C ALA A 228 1.99 2.27 22.58
N GLU A 229 1.58 3.34 23.27
CA GLU A 229 0.55 3.27 24.31
C GLU A 229 -0.78 2.73 23.75
N THR A 230 -1.15 3.18 22.54
CA THR A 230 -2.36 2.71 21.85
C THR A 230 -2.26 1.22 21.49
N GLY A 231 -1.11 0.79 20.95
CA GLY A 231 -0.83 -0.61 20.63
C GLY A 231 -0.87 -1.53 21.86
N ALA A 232 -0.29 -1.08 22.97
CA ALA A 232 -0.32 -1.81 24.24
C ALA A 232 -1.74 -1.92 24.81
N ARG A 233 -2.52 -0.83 24.73
CA ARG A 233 -3.91 -0.82 25.21
C ARG A 233 -4.83 -1.72 24.38
N ASP A 234 -4.70 -1.65 23.06
CA ASP A 234 -5.62 -2.29 22.12
C ASP A 234 -5.11 -3.67 21.63
N GLY A 235 -3.91 -4.08 22.08
CA GLY A 235 -3.37 -5.43 21.90
C GLY A 235 -2.78 -5.73 20.52
N PHE A 236 -2.26 -4.73 19.79
CA PHE A 236 -1.64 -4.93 18.48
C PHE A 236 -0.14 -4.65 18.47
N ILE A 237 0.59 -5.42 17.67
CA ILE A 237 2.04 -5.33 17.53
C ILE A 237 2.39 -4.14 16.63
N ILE A 238 3.31 -3.30 17.09
CA ILE A 238 3.87 -2.20 16.32
C ILE A 238 5.34 -2.46 15.96
N ARG A 239 5.85 -1.75 14.96
CA ARG A 239 7.28 -1.80 14.60
C ARG A 239 8.12 -0.93 15.55
N SER A 240 9.44 -1.06 15.46
CA SER A 240 10.35 -0.22 16.26
C SER A 240 10.29 1.24 15.81
N PHE A 241 10.72 2.16 16.68
CA PHE A 241 10.81 3.58 16.35
C PHE A 241 11.70 3.82 15.12
N GLU A 242 12.81 3.08 15.01
CA GLU A 242 13.77 3.20 13.90
C GLU A 242 13.11 2.86 12.57
N TYR A 243 12.23 1.86 12.54
CA TYR A 243 11.45 1.53 11.34
C TYR A 243 10.55 2.69 10.92
N TYR A 244 9.81 3.28 11.86
CA TYR A 244 8.91 4.40 11.54
C TYR A 244 9.66 5.66 11.16
N ARG A 245 10.75 5.99 11.88
CA ARG A 245 11.63 7.11 11.55
C ARG A 245 12.15 6.99 10.11
N ASP A 246 12.54 5.79 9.71
CA ASP A 246 13.02 5.51 8.37
C ASP A 246 11.93 5.72 7.31
N VAL A 247 10.72 5.25 7.58
CA VAL A 247 9.53 5.49 6.75
C VAL A 247 9.23 6.98 6.62
N TRP A 248 9.12 7.71 7.74
CA TRP A 248 8.78 9.13 7.76
C TRP A 248 9.84 9.97 7.03
N THR A 249 11.12 9.72 7.30
CA THR A 249 12.22 10.44 6.64
C THR A 249 12.20 10.23 5.13
N THR A 250 12.10 8.97 4.69
CA THR A 250 12.23 8.62 3.27
C THR A 250 11.01 9.05 2.46
N LEU A 251 9.81 8.84 2.99
CA LEU A 251 8.58 9.24 2.28
C LEU A 251 8.39 10.76 2.28
N ALA A 252 8.72 11.47 3.36
CA ALA A 252 8.63 12.92 3.39
C ALA A 252 9.53 13.55 2.31
N ALA A 253 10.78 13.08 2.20
CA ALA A 253 11.69 13.53 1.15
C ALA A 253 11.16 13.23 -0.27
N ALA A 254 10.63 12.02 -0.50
CA ALA A 254 10.11 11.62 -1.81
C ALA A 254 8.87 12.42 -2.25
N VAL A 255 7.95 12.69 -1.32
CA VAL A 255 6.75 13.51 -1.57
C VAL A 255 7.13 14.98 -1.78
N PHE A 256 8.10 15.49 -1.01
CA PHE A 256 8.59 16.86 -1.12
C PHE A 256 9.29 17.14 -2.45
N LEU A 257 10.20 16.26 -2.89
CA LEU A 257 10.92 16.40 -4.17
C LEU A 257 9.97 16.45 -5.37
N ARG A 258 8.85 15.71 -5.32
CA ARG A 258 7.86 15.72 -6.39
C ARG A 258 7.01 16.98 -6.43
N ARG A 259 6.70 17.60 -5.28
CA ARG A 259 6.02 18.90 -5.23
C ARG A 259 6.88 20.05 -5.74
N VAL A 260 8.20 20.02 -5.51
CA VAL A 260 9.11 21.04 -6.09
C VAL A 260 9.12 20.96 -7.62
N ALA A 261 8.98 19.76 -8.20
CA ALA A 261 8.89 19.56 -9.65
C ALA A 261 7.52 19.93 -10.26
N GLN A 262 6.44 19.98 -9.46
CA GLN A 262 5.08 20.33 -9.90
C GLN A 262 4.63 21.57 -9.12
N ARG A 263 4.95 22.79 -9.59
CA ARG A 263 4.55 24.06 -8.95
C ARG A 263 3.03 24.11 -8.72
N ALA A 264 2.60 23.81 -7.50
CA ALA A 264 1.24 23.96 -6.97
C ALA A 264 1.31 24.32 -5.46
N PRO A 265 0.32 25.04 -4.91
CA PRO A 265 0.46 25.80 -3.68
C PRO A 265 0.63 24.93 -2.42
N ARG A 266 1.36 25.51 -1.46
CA ARG A 266 1.91 24.96 -0.23
C ARG A 266 0.99 23.97 0.50
N LEU A 267 1.39 22.70 0.49
CA LEU A 267 1.38 21.87 1.68
C LEU A 267 2.85 21.59 1.99
N ASP A 268 3.29 22.08 3.13
CA ASP A 268 4.64 21.97 3.71
C ASP A 268 4.98 20.50 3.96
N ALA A 269 6.27 20.19 4.06
CA ALA A 269 6.84 18.84 4.21
C ALA A 269 6.50 18.13 5.54
N GLU A 270 5.48 18.58 6.29
CA GLU A 270 5.28 18.22 7.69
C GLU A 270 3.95 17.49 7.95
N SER A 271 3.11 17.28 6.94
CA SER A 271 1.77 16.72 7.16
C SER A 271 1.75 15.19 7.19
N PHE A 272 2.26 14.58 8.27
CA PHE A 272 1.95 13.19 8.59
C PHE A 272 1.99 12.87 10.09
N ILE A 273 1.49 13.76 10.95
CA ILE A 273 1.07 13.42 12.32
C ILE A 273 -0.12 14.32 12.67
N ALA A 274 -1.28 13.72 12.91
CA ALA A 274 -2.37 14.36 13.62
C ALA A 274 -2.58 13.63 14.95
N MET A 275 -2.71 14.42 16.03
CA MET A 275 -2.98 14.00 17.42
C MET A 275 -1.71 13.62 18.24
N ALA A 276 -1.49 14.09 19.48
CA ALA A 276 -2.44 14.44 20.52
C ALA A 276 -1.91 15.50 21.53
N ARG A 277 -2.75 16.50 21.85
CA ARG A 277 -2.60 17.30 23.08
C ARG A 277 -3.77 17.16 24.07
N ALA A 278 -4.74 16.30 23.78
CA ALA A 278 -5.95 16.13 24.60
C ALA A 278 -6.04 14.78 25.34
N ALA A 279 -5.28 13.75 24.94
CA ALA A 279 -5.31 12.44 25.60
C ALA A 279 -4.60 12.44 26.96
N LEU A 280 -3.55 13.25 27.11
CA LEU A 280 -2.77 13.34 28.35
C LEU A 280 -3.43 14.18 29.45
N GLY A 281 -4.43 15.01 29.12
CA GLY A 281 -5.05 15.92 30.10
C GLY A 281 -6.11 15.29 31.01
N LYS A 282 -6.49 14.02 30.80
CA LYS A 282 -7.58 13.37 31.57
C LYS A 282 -7.17 12.20 32.45
N ARG A 283 -5.92 11.71 32.39
CA ARG A 283 -5.52 10.50 33.12
C ARG A 283 -4.20 10.55 33.87
N THR A 284 -3.41 11.63 33.74
CA THR A 284 -2.25 11.82 34.60
C THR A 284 -2.39 13.12 35.38
N GLY A 285 -2.31 13.05 36.71
CA GLY A 285 -2.24 14.20 37.61
C GLY A 285 -0.93 15.00 37.47
N LEU A 286 -0.38 15.09 36.26
CA LEU A 286 0.82 15.87 35.94
C LEU A 286 0.42 17.35 35.79
N ARG A 287 0.30 18.02 36.94
CA ARG A 287 0.23 19.48 37.00
C ARG A 287 1.60 20.05 36.55
N ARG A 288 1.57 20.79 35.43
CA ARG A 288 2.65 21.63 34.87
C ARG A 288 3.89 20.90 34.33
N ILE A 289 3.92 20.70 33.02
CA ILE A 289 5.19 20.70 32.27
C ILE A 289 5.41 22.14 31.78
N ARG A 290 6.30 22.89 32.45
CA ARG A 290 6.84 24.16 31.94
C ARG A 290 7.87 23.82 30.88
N PHE A 291 7.64 24.21 29.63
CA PHE A 291 8.73 24.36 28.68
C PHE A 291 9.33 25.75 28.88
N LEU A 292 10.57 25.80 29.37
CA LEU A 292 11.41 26.99 29.40
C LEU A 292 11.80 27.32 27.96
N GLY A 293 11.05 28.24 27.34
CA GLY A 293 11.52 28.94 26.15
C GLY A 293 12.55 29.98 26.57
N ARG A 294 13.77 29.91 26.03
CA ARG A 294 14.60 31.10 25.88
C ARG A 294 14.40 31.62 24.47
N ALA A 295 13.77 32.79 24.39
CA ALA A 295 13.73 33.61 23.21
C ALA A 295 15.15 34.05 22.83
N ARG A 296 15.44 34.02 21.52
CA ARG A 296 15.93 35.17 20.74
C ARG A 296 15.54 34.94 19.29
#